data_AF-K2DLY4-F1
#
_entry.id   AF-K2DLY4-F1
#
_cell.length_a   1.000
_cell.length_b   1.000
_cell.length_c   1.000
_cell.angle_alpha   90.00
_cell.angle_beta   90.00
_cell.angle_gamma   90.00
#
_symmetry.space_group_name_H-M   'P 1'
#
loop_
_entity.id
_entity.type
_entity.pdbx_description
1 polymer ?
#
loop_
_entity_poly.entity_id
_entity_poly.type
_entity_poly.pdbx_seq_one_letter_code
_entity_poly.pdbx_strand_id
1 'polypeptide(L)'
;MQNHPELVKQYLGSVVPAGDNYYAALNSAVFTDGSFCFIPKGVKCPMELSTYFRINTQDTGQFERTLIVAEEGASVSYLEGCTAPQFDTNQLHAAVVELVALDNANIKYSTVQNWYAGDENGVGGIYNFVTKRGICRGVNSRISWTQVETGSAITWKYPSCIL
;
A
#
# COMPACT_ATOMS: atom_id res chain seq x y z
N MET A 1 -7.63 -13.48 -3.01
CA MET A 1 -7.01 -14.39 -4.00
C MET A 1 -7.95 -15.49 -4.51
N GLN A 2 -8.72 -16.13 -3.64
CA GLN A 2 -9.55 -17.30 -4.01
C GLN A 2 -10.64 -17.00 -5.05
N ASN A 3 -11.24 -15.81 -5.03
CA ASN A 3 -12.39 -15.48 -5.90
C ASN A 3 -12.01 -14.92 -7.28
N HIS A 4 -10.82 -14.34 -7.41
CA HIS A 4 -10.32 -13.73 -8.65
C HIS A 4 -8.84 -14.08 -8.90
N PRO A 5 -8.49 -15.38 -8.94
CA PRO A 5 -7.10 -15.82 -8.99
C PRO A 5 -6.38 -15.37 -10.26
N GLU A 6 -7.06 -15.39 -11.41
CA GLU A 6 -6.46 -15.01 -12.70
C GLU A 6 -6.05 -13.54 -12.73
N LEU A 7 -6.92 -12.64 -12.26
CA LEU A 7 -6.63 -11.21 -12.20
C LEU A 7 -5.48 -10.91 -11.23
N VAL A 8 -5.50 -11.52 -10.05
CA VAL A 8 -4.41 -11.32 -9.08
C VAL A 8 -3.09 -11.85 -9.65
N LYS A 9 -3.09 -13.05 -10.23
CA LYS A 9 -1.89 -13.67 -10.82
C LYS A 9 -1.30 -12.83 -11.97
N GLN A 10 -2.14 -12.17 -12.75
CA GLN A 10 -1.71 -11.31 -13.86
C GLN A 10 -0.93 -10.07 -13.38
N TYR A 11 -1.30 -9.49 -12.24
CA TYR A 11 -0.82 -8.17 -11.83
C TYR A 11 0.06 -8.17 -10.57
N LEU A 12 -0.11 -9.13 -9.66
CA LEU A 12 0.65 -9.21 -8.42
C LEU A 12 2.15 -9.41 -8.71
N GLY A 13 2.98 -8.56 -8.11
CA GLY A 13 4.43 -8.57 -8.31
C GLY A 13 4.89 -8.01 -9.65
N SER A 14 3.98 -7.53 -10.50
CA SER A 14 4.34 -6.95 -11.80
C SER A 14 4.96 -5.56 -11.71
N VAL A 15 4.81 -4.89 -10.56
CA VAL A 15 5.36 -3.55 -10.30
C VAL A 15 6.41 -3.60 -9.20
N VAL A 16 6.16 -4.36 -8.14
CA VAL A 16 7.12 -4.61 -7.05
C VAL A 16 7.39 -6.12 -6.97
N PRO A 17 8.40 -6.64 -7.68
CA PRO A 17 8.71 -8.07 -7.68
C PRO A 17 9.05 -8.60 -6.29
N ALA A 18 8.92 -9.92 -6.09
CA ALA A 18 9.25 -10.57 -4.82
C ALA A 18 10.72 -10.44 -4.39
N GLY A 19 11.63 -10.03 -5.28
CA GLY A 19 13.04 -9.78 -4.97
C GLY A 19 13.42 -8.30 -4.97
N ASP A 20 12.46 -7.36 -4.96
CA ASP A 20 12.71 -5.93 -5.20
C ASP A 20 13.68 -5.32 -4.17
N ASN A 21 13.48 -5.62 -2.89
CA ASN A 21 14.37 -5.23 -1.80
C ASN A 21 14.12 -6.14 -0.59
N TYR A 22 14.91 -5.99 0.47
CA TYR A 22 14.86 -6.85 1.66
C TYR A 22 13.45 -6.96 2.26
N TYR A 23 12.78 -5.82 2.51
CA TYR A 23 11.46 -5.80 3.14
C TYR A 23 10.33 -6.17 2.18
N ALA A 24 10.46 -5.84 0.89
CA ALA A 24 9.53 -6.30 -0.13
C ALA A 24 9.59 -7.82 -0.30
N ALA A 25 10.79 -8.42 -0.23
CA ALA A 25 10.96 -9.87 -0.31
C ALA A 25 10.38 -10.59 0.90
N LEU A 26 10.63 -10.07 2.09
CA LEU A 26 10.00 -10.56 3.32
C LEU A 26 8.48 -10.47 3.21
N ASN A 27 7.94 -9.30 2.85
CA ASN A 27 6.51 -9.09 2.64
C ASN A 27 5.94 -10.11 1.65
N SER A 28 6.54 -10.26 0.46
CA SER A 28 6.08 -11.20 -0.56
C SER A 28 6.03 -12.66 -0.11
N ALA A 29 6.84 -13.05 0.86
CA ALA A 29 6.84 -14.41 1.39
C ALA A 29 5.80 -14.64 2.49
N VAL A 30 5.45 -13.62 3.28
CA VAL A 30 4.70 -13.79 4.53
C VAL A 30 3.39 -13.01 4.61
N PHE A 31 3.08 -12.15 3.65
CA PHE A 31 1.86 -11.34 3.72
C PHE A 31 0.60 -12.21 3.72
N THR A 32 -0.30 -11.92 4.65
CA THR A 32 -1.62 -12.56 4.75
C THR A 32 -2.75 -11.56 4.53
N ASP A 33 -2.47 -10.28 4.70
CA ASP A 33 -3.43 -9.19 4.67
C ASP A 33 -3.17 -8.23 3.51
N GLY A 34 -4.15 -7.38 3.23
CA GLY A 34 -4.06 -6.32 2.24
C GLY A 34 -5.35 -6.13 1.45
N SER A 35 -5.28 -5.31 0.41
CA SER A 35 -6.43 -4.94 -0.42
C SER A 35 -6.19 -5.29 -1.88
N PHE A 36 -7.22 -5.81 -2.54
CA PHE A 36 -7.23 -5.95 -4.00
C PHE A 36 -8.40 -5.16 -4.58
N CYS A 37 -8.11 -4.17 -5.42
CA CYS A 37 -9.11 -3.36 -6.10
C CYS A 37 -8.90 -3.42 -7.62
N PHE A 38 -9.90 -3.91 -8.33
CA PHE A 38 -9.91 -3.94 -9.80
C PHE A 38 -11.06 -3.08 -10.32
N ILE A 39 -10.74 -2.07 -11.13
CA ILE A 39 -11.71 -1.10 -11.63
C ILE A 39 -11.84 -1.35 -13.14
N PRO A 40 -13.00 -1.85 -13.61
CA PRO A 40 -13.19 -2.23 -15.02
C PRO A 40 -13.09 -1.04 -15.99
N LYS A 41 -12.90 -1.37 -17.27
CA LYS A 41 -12.79 -0.41 -18.37
C LYS A 41 -13.96 0.59 -18.38
N GLY A 42 -13.63 1.88 -18.46
CA GLY A 42 -14.57 3.00 -18.51
C GLY A 42 -15.28 3.32 -17.19
N VAL A 43 -15.03 2.57 -16.11
CA VAL A 43 -15.71 2.77 -14.84
C VAL A 43 -15.02 3.87 -14.03
N LYS A 44 -15.79 4.90 -13.69
CA LYS A 44 -15.40 5.87 -12.66
C LYS A 44 -16.02 5.42 -11.34
N CYS A 45 -15.18 5.10 -10.36
CA CYS A 45 -15.64 4.71 -9.04
C CYS A 45 -16.52 5.84 -8.47
N PRO A 46 -17.78 5.56 -8.08
CA PRO A 46 -18.73 6.61 -7.69
C PRO A 46 -18.44 7.20 -6.30
N MET A 47 -17.56 6.55 -5.55
CA MET A 47 -17.18 6.93 -4.19
C MET A 47 -15.69 6.71 -3.98
N GLU A 48 -15.14 7.29 -2.92
CA GLU A 48 -13.78 7.01 -2.51
C GLU A 48 -13.74 5.68 -1.76
N LEU A 49 -12.84 4.79 -2.17
CA LEU A 49 -12.59 3.56 -1.45
C LEU A 49 -11.71 3.89 -0.25
N SER A 50 -12.14 3.52 0.95
CA SER A 50 -11.36 3.76 2.16
C SER A 50 -11.10 2.43 2.84
N THR A 51 -9.85 2.20 3.21
CA THR A 51 -9.44 1.08 4.06
C THR A 51 -8.72 1.63 5.27
N TYR A 52 -9.01 1.02 6.41
CA TYR A 52 -8.43 1.41 7.67
C TYR A 52 -7.77 0.19 8.31
N PHE A 53 -6.45 0.20 8.35
CA PHE A 53 -5.68 -0.85 8.98
C PHE A 53 -5.38 -0.43 10.42
N ARG A 54 -5.83 -1.23 11.37
CA ARG A 54 -5.59 -1.02 12.80
C ARG A 54 -4.69 -2.13 13.33
N ILE A 55 -3.52 -1.75 13.84
CA ILE A 55 -2.63 -2.68 14.55
C ILE A 55 -3.26 -2.98 15.91
N ASN A 56 -3.69 -4.22 16.11
CA ASN A 56 -4.36 -4.66 17.34
C ASN A 56 -3.53 -5.65 18.18
N THR A 57 -2.39 -6.14 17.67
CA THR A 57 -1.59 -7.20 18.31
C THR A 57 -0.18 -6.70 18.64
N GLN A 58 0.25 -6.99 19.88
CA GLN A 58 1.43 -6.40 20.53
C GLN A 58 2.77 -7.04 20.13
N ASP A 59 2.78 -8.14 19.37
CA ASP A 59 4.00 -8.93 19.09
C ASP A 59 4.16 -9.36 17.62
N THR A 60 3.48 -8.69 16.67
CA THR A 60 3.43 -9.15 15.27
C THR A 60 3.80 -8.05 14.29
N GLY A 61 4.78 -8.31 13.42
CA GLY A 61 5.03 -7.48 12.25
C GLY A 61 3.80 -7.47 11.33
N GLN A 62 3.39 -6.29 10.86
CA GLN A 62 2.30 -6.15 9.92
C GLN A 62 2.85 -6.19 8.49
N PHE A 63 2.47 -7.24 7.76
CA PHE A 63 2.82 -7.44 6.36
C PHE A 63 1.55 -7.44 5.53
N GLU A 64 1.26 -6.29 4.95
CA GLU A 64 0.11 -6.12 4.06
C GLU A 64 0.54 -5.82 2.64
N ARG A 65 -0.28 -6.26 1.69
CA ARG A 65 -0.04 -6.01 0.27
C ARG A 65 -1.27 -5.50 -0.45
N THR A 66 -1.19 -4.26 -0.92
CA THR A 66 -2.28 -3.61 -1.66
C THR A 66 -1.98 -3.62 -3.15
N LEU A 67 -2.93 -4.12 -3.95
CA LEU A 67 -2.87 -4.14 -5.40
C LEU A 67 -4.11 -3.41 -5.96
N ILE A 68 -3.90 -2.32 -6.69
CA ILE A 68 -4.97 -1.58 -7.36
C ILE A 68 -4.71 -1.54 -8.86
N VAL A 69 -5.69 -1.98 -9.63
CA VAL A 69 -5.65 -1.99 -11.10
C VAL A 69 -6.80 -1.15 -11.63
N ALA A 70 -6.48 -0.13 -12.42
CA ALA A 70 -7.44 0.69 -13.14
C ALA A 70 -7.29 0.42 -14.65
N GLU A 71 -8.31 -0.23 -15.23
CA GLU A 71 -8.36 -0.52 -16.66
C GLU A 71 -8.55 0.76 -17.50
N GLU A 72 -8.57 0.61 -18.83
CA GLU A 72 -8.67 1.75 -19.74
C GLU A 72 -9.85 2.69 -19.39
N GLY A 73 -9.58 3.99 -19.26
CA GLY A 73 -10.57 5.01 -18.93
C GLY A 73 -11.16 4.89 -17.51
N ALA A 74 -10.64 4.00 -16.66
CA ALA A 74 -11.11 3.80 -15.31
C ALA A 74 -10.58 4.88 -14.35
N SER A 75 -11.33 5.18 -13.30
CA SER A 75 -10.89 6.13 -12.27
C SER A 75 -11.24 5.66 -10.87
N VAL A 76 -10.30 5.81 -9.93
CA VAL A 76 -10.52 5.52 -8.50
C VAL A 76 -9.77 6.49 -7.60
N SER A 77 -10.41 6.83 -6.48
CA SER A 77 -9.78 7.49 -5.33
C SER A 77 -9.73 6.48 -4.19
N TYR A 78 -8.54 6.19 -3.69
CA TYR A 78 -8.30 5.22 -2.64
C TYR A 78 -7.61 5.91 -1.45
N LEU A 79 -8.18 5.75 -0.26
CA LEU A 79 -7.67 6.26 0.99
C LEU A 79 -7.24 5.10 1.88
N GLU A 80 -5.98 5.13 2.30
CA GLU A 80 -5.40 4.21 3.27
C GLU A 80 -5.19 4.95 4.59
N GLY A 81 -5.89 4.52 5.64
CA GLY A 81 -5.71 5.01 7.01
C GLY A 81 -4.98 3.98 7.86
N CYS A 82 -3.96 4.39 8.60
CA CYS A 82 -3.31 3.52 9.59
C CYS A 82 -3.15 4.23 10.94
N THR A 83 -3.52 3.54 12.03
CA THR A 83 -3.22 4.00 13.39
C THR A 83 -2.78 2.86 14.28
N ALA A 84 -1.82 3.12 15.17
CA ALA A 84 -1.42 2.18 16.21
C ALA A 84 -1.68 2.74 17.62
N PRO A 85 -2.07 1.86 18.55
CA PRO A 85 -1.94 2.11 19.99
C PRO A 85 -0.47 2.31 20.41
N GLN A 86 -0.27 2.91 21.58
CA GLN A 86 1.02 2.90 22.26
C GLN A 86 1.33 1.47 22.71
N PHE A 87 2.47 0.94 22.26
CA PHE A 87 2.99 -0.36 22.66
C PHE A 87 4.43 -0.20 23.16
N ASP A 88 4.79 -1.03 24.14
CA ASP A 88 6.10 -1.02 24.81
C ASP A 88 7.19 -1.78 24.02
N THR A 89 6.83 -2.40 22.89
CA THR A 89 7.73 -3.16 22.00
C THR A 89 7.77 -2.54 20.60
N ASN A 90 8.94 -2.57 19.97
CA ASN A 90 9.12 -2.02 18.63
C ASN A 90 8.39 -2.89 17.61
N GLN A 91 7.52 -2.28 16.81
CA GLN A 91 6.73 -2.98 15.79
C GLN A 91 7.26 -2.68 14.39
N LEU A 92 7.32 -3.70 13.54
CA LEU A 92 7.65 -3.55 12.13
C LEU A 92 6.37 -3.49 11.29
N HIS A 93 6.20 -2.40 10.56
CA HIS A 93 5.21 -2.25 9.50
C HIS A 93 5.91 -2.27 8.15
N ALA A 94 5.79 -3.39 7.42
CA ALA A 94 6.42 -3.62 6.13
C ALA A 94 5.36 -3.93 5.07
N ALA A 95 4.77 -2.87 4.52
CA ALA A 95 3.74 -2.96 3.49
C ALA A 95 4.33 -2.88 2.06
N VAL A 96 3.58 -3.44 1.10
CA VAL A 96 3.85 -3.26 -0.32
C VAL A 96 2.58 -2.76 -1.02
N VAL A 97 2.72 -1.71 -1.83
CA VAL A 97 1.62 -1.17 -2.64
C VAL A 97 2.01 -1.18 -4.11
N GLU A 98 1.18 -1.83 -4.93
CA GLU A 98 1.29 -1.90 -6.38
C GLU A 98 0.08 -1.23 -7.03
N LEU A 99 0.32 -0.20 -7.84
CA LEU A 99 -0.73 0.47 -8.62
C LEU A 99 -0.47 0.27 -10.11
N VAL A 100 -1.49 -0.11 -10.87
CA VAL A 100 -1.41 -0.29 -12.33
C VAL A 100 -2.49 0.55 -12.98
N ALA A 101 -2.10 1.59 -13.72
CA ALA A 101 -3.02 2.42 -14.49
C ALA A 101 -2.83 2.16 -15.99
N LEU A 102 -3.89 1.72 -16.67
CA LEU A 102 -3.91 1.51 -18.12
C LEU A 102 -4.33 2.80 -18.88
N ASP A 103 -4.59 2.69 -20.18
CA ASP A 103 -4.82 3.83 -21.07
C ASP A 103 -5.91 4.78 -20.55
N ASN A 104 -5.60 6.06 -20.41
CA ASN A 104 -6.50 7.11 -19.92
C ASN A 104 -7.05 6.84 -18.50
N ALA A 105 -6.46 5.92 -17.74
CA ALA A 105 -6.87 5.59 -16.39
C ALA A 105 -6.28 6.55 -15.36
N ASN A 106 -6.98 6.74 -14.24
CA ASN A 106 -6.57 7.64 -13.16
C ASN A 106 -6.70 7.00 -11.78
N ILE A 107 -5.59 6.91 -11.05
CA ILE A 107 -5.55 6.43 -9.67
C ILE A 107 -5.10 7.57 -8.76
N LYS A 108 -5.93 7.93 -7.78
CA LYS A 108 -5.52 8.76 -6.65
C LYS A 108 -5.32 7.86 -5.45
N TYR A 109 -4.12 7.86 -4.88
CA TYR A 109 -3.79 7.11 -3.69
C TYR A 109 -3.43 8.07 -2.57
N SER A 110 -4.23 8.07 -1.52
CA SER A 110 -4.05 8.91 -0.35
C SER A 110 -3.68 8.03 0.84
N THR A 111 -2.73 8.47 1.64
CA THR A 111 -2.37 7.80 2.90
C THR A 111 -2.42 8.79 4.05
N VAL A 112 -3.11 8.42 5.13
CA VAL A 112 -3.09 9.14 6.41
C VAL A 112 -2.63 8.17 7.50
N GLN A 113 -1.44 8.41 8.05
CA GLN A 113 -0.88 7.56 9.10
C GLN A 113 -0.57 8.36 10.35
N ASN A 114 -0.99 7.83 11.50
CA ASN A 114 -0.61 8.35 12.81
C ASN A 114 -0.12 7.20 13.71
N TRP A 115 1.18 7.15 13.90
CA TRP A 115 1.87 6.10 14.64
C TRP A 115 2.33 6.57 16.02
N TYR A 116 2.78 5.63 16.85
CA TYR A 116 3.48 5.90 18.10
C TYR A 116 5.00 5.89 17.87
N ALA A 117 5.69 6.92 18.37
CA ALA A 117 7.11 7.15 18.06
C ALA A 117 8.07 6.40 19.00
N GLY A 118 7.54 5.77 20.04
CA GLY A 118 8.33 5.27 21.17
C GLY A 118 8.42 6.31 22.30
N ASP A 119 8.99 5.88 23.42
CA ASP A 119 9.27 6.75 24.55
C ASP A 119 10.61 7.51 24.40
N GLU A 120 10.95 8.33 25.39
CA GLU A 120 12.18 9.13 25.43
C GLU A 120 13.48 8.30 25.43
N ASN A 121 13.40 7.01 25.78
CA ASN A 121 14.52 6.07 25.79
C ASN A 121 14.58 5.23 24.49
N GLY A 122 13.67 5.47 23.54
CA GLY A 122 13.57 4.73 22.28
C GLY A 122 12.95 3.34 22.43
N VAL A 123 12.22 3.09 23.52
CA VAL A 123 11.48 1.86 23.77
C VAL A 123 10.08 1.99 23.16
N GLY A 124 9.71 0.99 22.36
CA GLY A 124 8.48 0.99 21.60
C GLY A 124 8.57 1.77 20.30
N GLY A 125 7.40 2.00 19.70
CA GLY A 125 7.28 2.75 18.45
C GLY A 125 7.43 1.92 17.19
N ILE A 126 7.18 2.57 16.05
CA ILE A 126 6.97 1.87 14.78
C ILE A 126 8.08 2.14 13.78
N TYR A 127 8.61 1.06 13.21
CA TYR A 127 9.43 1.06 12.01
C TYR A 127 8.54 0.89 10.78
N ASN A 128 8.48 1.93 9.95
CA ASN A 128 7.57 2.04 8.83
C ASN A 128 8.36 1.92 7.52
N PHE A 129 8.53 0.69 7.03
CA PHE A 129 9.38 0.34 5.90
C PHE A 129 8.53 -0.15 4.73
N VAL A 130 8.03 0.77 3.92
CA VAL A 130 7.02 0.48 2.90
C VAL A 130 7.56 0.70 1.50
N THR A 131 7.30 -0.26 0.62
CA THR A 131 7.59 -0.13 -0.81
C THR A 131 6.28 0.19 -1.55
N LYS A 132 6.13 1.43 -2.02
CA LYS A 132 4.98 1.86 -2.84
C LYS A 132 5.44 2.17 -4.25
N ARG A 133 4.85 1.54 -5.26
CA ARG A 133 5.17 1.83 -6.66
C ARG A 133 3.93 1.72 -7.54
N GLY A 134 3.77 2.73 -8.39
CA GLY A 134 2.75 2.78 -9.41
C GLY A 134 3.38 2.70 -10.79
N ILE A 135 2.73 2.01 -11.72
CA ILE A 135 3.07 2.02 -13.14
C ILE A 135 1.93 2.67 -13.94
N CYS A 136 2.26 3.77 -14.59
CA CYS A 136 1.47 4.39 -15.64
C CYS A 136 1.73 3.61 -16.93
N ARG A 137 1.10 2.44 -17.08
CA ARG A 137 1.39 1.50 -18.18
C ARG A 137 0.78 1.97 -19.50
N GLY A 138 -0.30 2.73 -19.44
CA GLY A 138 -1.05 3.17 -20.61
C GLY A 138 -0.83 4.63 -21.01
N VAL A 139 -1.23 4.97 -22.24
CA VAL A 139 -1.20 6.34 -22.75
C VAL A 139 -2.09 7.25 -21.90
N ASN A 140 -1.63 8.46 -21.58
CA ASN A 140 -2.36 9.41 -20.73
C ASN A 140 -2.77 8.88 -19.35
N SER A 141 -2.17 7.78 -18.87
CA SER A 141 -2.45 7.24 -17.55
C SER A 141 -1.88 8.16 -16.46
N ARG A 142 -2.54 8.20 -15.30
CA ARG A 142 -2.18 9.09 -14.22
C ARG A 142 -2.27 8.39 -12.87
N ILE A 143 -1.20 8.54 -12.08
CA ILE A 143 -1.16 8.13 -10.69
C ILE A 143 -0.77 9.35 -9.84
N SER A 144 -1.55 9.62 -8.80
CA SER A 144 -1.31 10.70 -7.84
C SER A 144 -1.16 10.14 -6.45
N TRP A 145 0.00 10.37 -5.83
CA TRP A 145 0.27 10.02 -4.44
C TRP A 145 0.05 11.24 -3.54
N THR A 146 -0.73 11.07 -2.47
CA THR A 146 -0.93 12.06 -1.42
C THR A 146 -0.65 11.40 -0.08
N GLN A 147 0.18 11.98 0.76
CA GLN A 147 0.57 11.35 2.03
C GLN A 147 0.63 12.36 3.16
N VAL A 148 0.08 11.97 4.31
CA VAL A 148 0.21 12.65 5.59
C VAL A 148 0.65 11.59 6.60
N GLU A 149 1.85 11.74 7.16
CA GLU A 149 2.49 10.70 7.95
C GLU A 149 3.09 11.31 9.21
N THR A 150 2.69 10.81 10.38
CA THR A 150 3.16 11.30 11.68
C THR A 150 3.47 10.15 12.63
N GLY A 151 4.42 10.38 13.53
CA GLY A 151 4.58 9.59 14.75
C GLY A 151 5.28 8.24 14.62
N SER A 152 5.92 7.89 13.50
CA SER A 152 6.77 6.69 13.46
C SER A 152 8.12 6.95 14.13
N ALA A 153 8.74 5.94 14.74
CA ALA A 153 10.12 6.02 15.20
C ALA A 153 11.10 6.18 14.03
N ILE A 154 10.93 5.37 12.98
CA ILE A 154 11.67 5.47 11.72
C ILE A 154 10.71 5.28 10.55
N THR A 155 10.76 6.16 9.57
CA THR A 155 10.06 6.00 8.29
C THR A 155 11.07 5.85 7.17
N TRP A 156 10.93 4.77 6.40
CA TRP A 156 11.67 4.53 5.17
C TRP A 156 10.70 4.22 4.03
N LYS A 157 10.35 5.27 3.25
CA LYS A 157 9.35 5.18 2.20
C LYS A 157 9.73 6.04 1.01
N TYR A 158 9.59 5.47 -0.18
CA TYR A 158 9.80 6.17 -1.46
C TYR A 158 8.71 5.78 -2.47
N PRO A 159 7.50 6.36 -2.36
CA PRO A 159 6.49 6.18 -3.39
C PRO A 159 7.02 6.66 -4.73
N SER A 160 6.81 5.85 -5.76
CA SER A 160 7.34 6.11 -7.10
C SER A 160 6.28 5.87 -8.17
N CYS A 161 6.44 6.57 -9.30
CA CYS A 161 5.69 6.33 -10.53
C CYS A 161 6.68 5.97 -11.63
N ILE A 162 6.42 4.85 -12.31
CA ILE A 162 7.03 4.53 -13.61
C ILE A 162 6.09 5.11 -14.67
N LEU A 163 6.64 5.95 -15.56
CA LEU A 163 5.90 6.67 -16.62
C LEU A 163 6.16 6.06 -18.01
#